data_AF-A0A736DSK1-F1
#
_entry.id   AF-A0A736DSK1-F1
#
_cell.length_a   1.000
_cell.length_b   1.000
_cell.length_c   1.000
_cell.angle_alpha   90.00
_cell.angle_beta   90.00
_cell.angle_gamma   90.00
#
_symmetry.space_group_name_H-M   'P 1'
#
loop_
_entity.id
_entity.type
_entity.pdbx_description
1 polymer ?
#
loop_
_entity_poly.entity_id
_entity_poly.type
_entity_poly.pdbx_seq_one_letter_code
_entity_poly.pdbx_strand_id
1 'polypeptide(L)'
;HGFFTQLKHLEHPIFIAKGNHWTLQLVNHVSFSVIGDDLLNIINCQNKAALENIIHQLKKTKELYPDAFFSIRKELVFYFRIKSSNDLGIEDHISKCWDISGLFSILLNKPTLPEEINIKFKGNGSKTPCLLTTGFEQRTIDLALREIKHQLLPINRKHINLGKIFCKWFKIAERYMPLTITYQYETGFRTLHQAHTDIILFATQLEAINKTIGGSKNEKYMKPINEYASLFLIQEIEMFFKKFNNKSIGENIATLRNELAHVDRKKELMNILTIGDYVKIGNYLKTIVTSYLLSDLGINNIIIEKYQAQTIQE
;
A
#
# COMPACT_ATOMS: atom_id res chain seq x y z
N HIS A 1 -14.35 -13.58 2.80
CA HIS A 1 -15.54 -12.73 3.06
C HIS A 1 -16.07 -12.66 4.50
N GLY A 2 -15.81 -13.60 5.42
CA GLY A 2 -16.52 -13.65 6.72
C GLY A 2 -16.12 -12.68 7.85
N PHE A 3 -15.07 -11.85 7.72
CA PHE A 3 -14.58 -10.99 8.82
C PHE A 3 -14.83 -9.49 8.64
N PHE A 4 -14.98 -8.98 7.41
CA PHE A 4 -15.31 -7.56 7.18
C PHE A 4 -16.74 -7.24 7.67
N THR A 5 -17.64 -8.22 7.66
CA THR A 5 -19.01 -8.11 8.20
C THR A 5 -19.08 -8.11 9.74
N GLN A 6 -17.98 -8.34 10.46
CA GLN A 6 -17.98 -8.30 11.94
C GLN A 6 -17.45 -6.98 12.51
N LEU A 7 -16.93 -6.07 11.68
CA LEU A 7 -16.45 -4.77 12.13
C LEU A 7 -17.65 -3.92 12.57
N LYS A 8 -17.72 -3.58 13.85
CA LYS A 8 -18.78 -2.69 14.39
C LYS A 8 -18.64 -1.30 13.78
N HIS A 9 -19.78 -0.66 13.49
CA HIS A 9 -19.77 0.77 13.23
C HIS A 9 -19.26 1.49 14.48
N LEU A 10 -18.20 2.27 14.32
CA LEU A 10 -17.73 3.24 15.31
C LEU A 10 -18.23 4.62 14.89
N GLU A 11 -18.81 5.39 15.80
CA GLU A 11 -19.20 6.79 15.54
C GLU A 11 -17.99 7.74 15.52
N HIS A 12 -16.86 7.27 16.07
CA HIS A 12 -15.61 8.02 16.14
C HIS A 12 -14.58 7.51 15.12
N PRO A 13 -13.67 8.39 14.64
CA PRO A 13 -12.63 7.98 13.71
C PRO A 13 -11.80 6.81 14.22
N ILE A 14 -11.52 5.86 13.33
CA ILE A 14 -10.76 4.64 13.59
C ILE A 14 -9.32 4.98 13.98
N PHE A 15 -8.74 6.01 13.37
CA PHE A 15 -7.53 6.68 13.85
C PHE A 15 -7.55 8.15 13.46
N ILE A 16 -6.75 8.94 14.16
CA ILE A 16 -6.50 10.35 13.88
C ILE A 16 -4.99 10.56 13.84
N ALA A 17 -4.49 11.15 12.76
CA ALA A 17 -3.13 11.68 12.67
C ALA A 17 -3.20 13.19 12.55
N LYS A 18 -2.28 13.89 13.21
CA LYS A 18 -2.19 15.35 13.18
C LYS A 18 -0.76 15.74 12.84
N GLY A 19 -0.61 16.68 11.92
CA GLY A 19 0.66 17.35 11.67
C GLY A 19 0.46 18.86 11.62
N ASN A 20 1.49 19.57 11.18
CA ASN A 20 1.43 21.02 11.07
C ASN A 20 0.39 21.38 10.02
N HIS A 21 -0.71 21.99 10.48
CA HIS A 21 -1.80 22.49 9.65
C HIS A 21 -2.65 21.43 8.93
N TRP A 22 -2.60 20.16 9.35
CA TRP A 22 -3.49 19.14 8.80
C TRP A 22 -3.90 18.09 9.84
N THR A 23 -5.07 17.50 9.61
CA THR A 23 -5.58 16.34 10.34
C THR A 23 -6.08 15.30 9.35
N LEU A 24 -5.59 14.08 9.49
CA LEU A 24 -6.04 12.91 8.75
C LEU A 24 -6.87 12.02 9.68
N GLN A 25 -8.04 11.60 9.21
CA GLN A 25 -8.94 10.71 9.94
C GLN A 25 -9.31 9.54 9.05
N LEU A 26 -9.29 8.33 9.59
CA LEU A 26 -9.96 7.19 8.97
C LEU A 26 -11.35 7.10 9.55
N VAL A 27 -12.36 7.33 8.72
CA VAL A 27 -13.77 7.29 9.12
C VAL A 27 -14.46 6.15 8.38
N ASN A 28 -15.37 5.48 9.05
CA ASN A 28 -16.25 4.49 8.46
C ASN A 28 -17.56 5.16 8.07
N HIS A 29 -17.97 4.91 6.84
CA HIS A 29 -19.30 5.24 6.35
C HIS A 29 -20.11 3.95 6.28
N VAL A 30 -21.33 3.99 6.80
CA VAL A 30 -22.23 2.84 6.79
C VAL A 30 -23.46 3.22 6.01
N SER A 31 -23.76 2.44 4.97
CA SER A 31 -25.05 2.52 4.30
C SER A 31 -25.97 1.44 4.89
N PHE A 32 -27.21 1.82 5.12
CA PHE A 32 -28.23 0.93 5.65
C PHE A 32 -29.32 0.76 4.60
N SER A 33 -29.73 -0.48 4.36
CA SER A 33 -30.95 -0.76 3.61
C SER A 33 -32.13 -0.68 4.58
N VAL A 34 -33.09 0.18 4.25
CA VAL A 34 -34.38 0.21 4.94
C VAL A 34 -35.09 -1.10 4.65
N ILE A 35 -35.47 -1.80 5.71
CA ILE A 35 -36.11 -3.11 5.62
C ILE A 35 -37.47 -3.09 6.34
N GLY A 36 -37.66 -2.22 7.34
CA GLY A 36 -38.96 -2.05 7.96
C GLY A 36 -39.52 -3.36 8.52
N ASP A 37 -40.66 -3.80 8.01
CA ASP A 37 -41.34 -5.04 8.41
C ASP A 37 -40.76 -6.32 7.79
N ASP A 38 -39.95 -6.18 6.73
CA ASP A 38 -39.35 -7.32 6.03
C ASP A 38 -38.12 -7.92 6.74
N LEU A 39 -37.77 -7.42 7.93
CA LEU A 39 -36.62 -7.92 8.70
C LEU A 39 -36.78 -9.42 9.02
N LEU A 40 -38.02 -9.86 9.21
CA LEU A 40 -38.38 -11.25 9.46
C LEU A 40 -38.13 -12.15 8.25
N ASN A 41 -38.17 -11.59 7.03
CA ASN A 41 -37.96 -12.32 5.77
C ASN A 41 -36.47 -12.56 5.47
N ILE A 42 -35.57 -11.91 6.22
CA ILE A 42 -34.11 -11.96 5.98
C ILE A 42 -33.40 -12.88 6.98
N ILE A 43 -34.02 -13.18 8.12
CA ILE A 43 -33.43 -14.01 9.17
C ILE A 43 -33.84 -15.46 8.95
N ASN A 44 -32.86 -16.31 8.60
CA ASN A 44 -33.04 -17.76 8.53
C ASN A 44 -32.27 -18.43 9.67
N CYS A 45 -32.91 -19.38 10.37
CA CYS A 45 -32.27 -20.17 11.42
C CYS A 45 -32.67 -21.63 11.28
N GLN A 46 -31.68 -22.53 11.34
CA GLN A 46 -31.92 -23.98 11.28
C GLN A 46 -32.72 -24.49 12.48
N ASN A 47 -32.65 -23.82 13.63
CA ASN A 47 -33.45 -24.12 14.80
C ASN A 47 -34.75 -23.31 14.77
N LYS A 48 -35.87 -23.98 14.47
CA LYS A 48 -37.19 -23.35 14.34
C LYS A 48 -37.65 -22.67 15.63
N ALA A 49 -37.43 -23.28 16.80
CA ALA A 49 -37.84 -22.70 18.09
C ALA A 49 -37.07 -21.41 18.41
N ALA A 50 -35.77 -21.35 18.04
CA ALA A 50 -34.97 -20.15 18.18
C ALA A 50 -35.45 -19.03 17.22
N LEU A 51 -35.80 -19.39 15.98
CA LEU A 51 -36.34 -18.44 15.00
C LEU A 51 -37.67 -17.84 15.48
N GLU A 52 -38.60 -18.68 15.93
CA GLU A 52 -39.90 -18.27 16.44
C GLU A 52 -39.77 -17.33 17.65
N ASN A 53 -38.83 -17.60 18.56
CA ASN A 53 -38.56 -16.71 19.68
C ASN A 53 -38.04 -15.35 19.22
N ILE A 54 -37.09 -15.31 18.27
CA ILE A 54 -36.60 -14.04 17.68
C ILE A 54 -37.73 -13.26 17.03
N ILE A 55 -38.58 -13.92 16.23
CA ILE A 55 -39.73 -13.30 15.57
C ILE A 55 -40.68 -12.68 16.62
N HIS A 56 -40.99 -13.44 17.68
CA HIS A 56 -41.89 -12.99 18.76
C HIS A 56 -41.35 -11.76 19.50
N GLN A 57 -40.07 -11.78 19.86
CA GLN A 57 -39.43 -10.64 20.55
C GLN A 57 -39.36 -9.40 19.65
N LEU A 58 -39.11 -9.59 18.35
CA LEU A 58 -39.03 -8.48 17.42
C LEU A 58 -40.40 -7.80 17.22
N LYS A 59 -41.48 -8.57 17.15
CA LYS A 59 -42.86 -8.05 17.10
C LYS A 59 -43.19 -7.25 18.36
N LYS A 60 -42.92 -7.80 19.55
CA LYS A 60 -43.11 -7.09 20.83
C LYS A 60 -42.32 -5.78 20.90
N THR A 61 -41.08 -5.79 20.39
CA THR A 61 -40.25 -4.58 20.38
C THR A 61 -40.85 -3.49 19.50
N LYS A 62 -41.46 -3.85 18.37
CA LYS A 62 -42.16 -2.89 17.49
C LYS A 62 -43.42 -2.32 18.12
N GLU A 63 -44.20 -3.14 18.83
CA GLU A 63 -45.36 -2.67 19.57
C GLU A 63 -44.98 -1.63 20.64
N LEU A 64 -43.83 -1.83 21.29
CA LEU A 64 -43.29 -0.90 22.30
C LEU A 64 -42.70 0.37 21.69
N TYR A 65 -42.18 0.30 20.47
CA TYR A 65 -41.53 1.42 19.78
C TYR A 65 -42.05 1.53 18.33
N PRO A 66 -43.29 2.03 18.14
CA PRO A 66 -43.92 2.08 16.81
C PRO A 66 -43.19 2.98 15.81
N ASP A 67 -42.48 3.99 16.29
CA ASP A 67 -41.67 4.89 15.45
C ASP A 67 -40.24 4.36 15.21
N ALA A 68 -39.89 3.18 15.72
CA ALA A 68 -38.55 2.62 15.55
C ALA A 68 -38.34 2.07 14.13
N PHE A 69 -37.35 2.62 13.44
CA PHE A 69 -36.97 2.18 12.10
C PHE A 69 -35.81 1.18 12.15
N PHE A 70 -36.11 -0.08 11.84
CA PHE A 70 -35.11 -1.14 11.74
C PHE A 70 -34.49 -1.16 10.33
N SER A 71 -33.17 -1.18 10.30
CA SER A 71 -32.40 -1.23 9.07
C SER A 71 -31.25 -2.22 9.22
N ILE A 72 -30.91 -2.91 8.13
CA ILE A 72 -29.73 -3.78 8.08
C ILE A 72 -28.63 -3.02 7.37
N ARG A 73 -27.42 -3.15 7.89
CA ARG A 73 -26.23 -2.62 7.23
C ARG A 73 -26.06 -3.28 5.86
N LYS A 74 -26.12 -2.46 4.81
CA LYS A 74 -25.86 -2.86 3.43
C LYS A 74 -24.36 -2.88 3.15
N GLU A 75 -23.65 -1.84 3.59
CA GLU A 75 -22.23 -1.67 3.28
C GLU A 75 -21.47 -0.96 4.40
N LEU A 76 -20.18 -1.26 4.53
CA LEU A 76 -19.24 -0.59 5.41
C LEU A 76 -18.02 -0.18 4.58
N VAL A 77 -17.94 1.11 4.26
CA VAL A 77 -16.82 1.69 3.47
C VAL A 77 -15.95 2.50 4.40
N PHE A 78 -14.64 2.48 4.18
CA PHE A 78 -13.69 3.29 4.95
C PHE A 78 -13.14 4.42 4.09
N TYR A 79 -13.24 5.65 4.61
CA TYR A 79 -12.75 6.85 3.96
C TYR A 79 -11.64 7.51 4.75
N PHE A 80 -10.64 8.02 4.03
CA PHE A 80 -9.72 8.99 4.57
C PHE A 80 -10.31 10.38 4.45
N ARG A 81 -10.41 11.08 5.58
CA ARG A 81 -10.81 12.49 5.64
C ARG A 81 -9.61 13.33 6.01
N ILE A 82 -9.20 14.18 5.08
CA ILE A 82 -8.14 15.17 5.29
C ILE A 82 -8.80 16.51 5.57
N LYS A 83 -8.38 17.16 6.64
CA LYS A 83 -8.73 18.55 6.95
C LYS A 83 -7.45 19.36 7.03
N SER A 84 -7.40 20.48 6.34
CA SER A 84 -6.32 21.46 6.49
C SER A 84 -6.82 22.59 7.39
N SER A 85 -5.97 23.10 8.26
CA SER A 85 -6.30 24.28 9.08
C SER A 85 -6.03 25.60 8.35
N ASN A 86 -5.23 25.55 7.28
CA ASN A 86 -4.89 26.68 6.44
C ASN A 86 -5.67 26.59 5.13
N ASP A 87 -5.86 27.71 4.45
CA ASP A 87 -6.43 27.78 3.12
C ASP A 87 -5.42 27.24 2.09
N LEU A 88 -5.27 25.90 2.08
CA LEU A 88 -4.54 25.20 1.04
C LEU A 88 -5.40 25.12 -0.23
N GLY A 89 -4.74 25.10 -1.39
CA GLY A 89 -5.43 24.92 -2.66
C GLY A 89 -6.06 23.53 -2.77
N ILE A 90 -7.02 23.39 -3.69
CA ILE A 90 -7.60 22.08 -4.02
C ILE A 90 -6.51 21.10 -4.47
N GLU A 91 -5.52 21.59 -5.21
CA GLU A 91 -4.40 20.80 -5.73
C GLU A 91 -3.59 20.15 -4.60
N ASP A 92 -3.30 20.88 -3.51
CA ASP A 92 -2.60 20.33 -2.34
C ASP A 92 -3.38 19.19 -1.69
N HIS A 93 -4.71 19.33 -1.63
CA HIS A 93 -5.59 18.30 -1.10
C HIS A 93 -5.58 17.04 -1.97
N ILE A 94 -5.62 17.22 -3.30
CA ILE A 94 -5.53 16.11 -4.25
C ILE A 94 -4.15 15.44 -4.15
N SER A 95 -3.06 16.21 -4.07
CA SER A 95 -1.71 15.67 -3.88
C SER A 95 -1.62 14.81 -2.63
N LYS A 96 -2.19 15.27 -1.50
CA LYS A 96 -2.21 14.46 -0.26
C LYS A 96 -3.04 13.18 -0.38
N CYS A 97 -4.11 13.18 -1.19
CA CYS A 97 -4.85 11.95 -1.49
C CYS A 97 -3.97 10.93 -2.23
N TRP A 98 -3.17 11.40 -3.18
CA TRP A 98 -2.19 10.56 -3.88
C TRP A 98 -1.06 10.09 -2.97
N ASP A 99 -0.58 10.92 -2.04
CA ASP A 99 0.40 10.49 -1.03
C ASP A 99 -0.16 9.36 -0.16
N ILE A 100 -1.43 9.43 0.25
CA ILE A 100 -2.08 8.37 1.03
C ILE A 100 -2.14 7.08 0.21
N SER A 101 -2.68 7.16 -1.01
CA SER A 101 -2.78 6.02 -1.93
C SER A 101 -1.41 5.42 -2.22
N GLY A 102 -0.38 6.26 -2.36
CA GLY A 102 1.00 5.85 -2.60
C GLY A 102 1.60 5.07 -1.44
N LEU A 103 1.43 5.57 -0.20
CA LEU A 103 1.86 4.85 0.99
C LEU A 103 1.17 3.48 1.10
N PHE A 104 -0.15 3.42 0.89
CA PHE A 104 -0.85 2.15 0.91
C PHE A 104 -0.38 1.21 -0.19
N SER A 105 -0.07 1.73 -1.36
CA SER A 105 0.44 0.89 -2.46
C SER A 105 1.75 0.20 -2.08
N ILE A 106 2.61 0.91 -1.34
CA ILE A 106 3.85 0.37 -0.79
C ILE A 106 3.57 -0.62 0.34
N LEU A 107 2.77 -0.25 1.35
CA LEU A 107 2.49 -1.12 2.50
C LEU A 107 1.80 -2.43 2.13
N LEU A 108 1.00 -2.42 1.06
CA LEU A 108 0.26 -3.56 0.54
C LEU A 108 0.98 -4.33 -0.57
N ASN A 109 2.15 -3.85 -1.03
CA ASN A 109 2.86 -4.37 -2.21
C ASN A 109 1.94 -4.48 -3.45
N LYS A 110 1.06 -3.49 -3.67
CA LYS A 110 -0.03 -3.59 -4.64
C LYS A 110 -0.58 -2.22 -5.03
N PRO A 111 -0.93 -1.96 -6.31
CA PRO A 111 -1.65 -0.75 -6.68
C PRO A 111 -2.84 -0.46 -5.77
N THR A 112 -2.84 0.72 -5.16
CA THR A 112 -3.96 1.23 -4.36
C THR A 112 -4.33 2.60 -4.90
N LEU A 113 -5.52 2.74 -5.45
CA LEU A 113 -5.97 3.95 -6.13
C LEU A 113 -7.15 4.56 -5.37
N PRO A 114 -7.31 5.89 -5.34
CA PRO A 114 -8.55 6.51 -4.87
C PRO A 114 -9.71 6.11 -5.79
N GLU A 115 -10.72 5.44 -5.23
CA GLU A 115 -11.95 5.13 -5.96
C GLU A 115 -12.79 6.39 -6.21
N GLU A 116 -12.90 7.23 -5.19
CA GLU A 116 -13.55 8.53 -5.28
C GLU A 116 -12.83 9.58 -4.42
N ILE A 117 -12.84 10.83 -4.89
CA ILE A 117 -12.38 11.99 -4.12
C ILE A 117 -13.55 12.98 -4.03
N ASN A 118 -13.91 13.34 -2.81
CA ASN A 118 -14.99 14.26 -2.52
C ASN A 118 -14.43 15.47 -1.75
N ILE A 119 -14.65 16.67 -2.28
CA ILE A 119 -14.17 17.93 -1.69
C ILE A 119 -15.32 18.60 -0.95
N LYS A 120 -15.04 19.08 0.27
CA LYS A 120 -16.00 19.88 1.05
C LYS A 120 -15.43 21.26 1.32
N PHE A 121 -16.06 22.28 0.76
CA PHE A 121 -15.67 23.68 0.96
C PHE A 121 -16.14 24.21 2.32
N LYS A 122 -15.37 25.12 2.92
CA LYS A 122 -15.74 25.80 4.17
C LYS A 122 -17.04 26.58 3.96
N GLY A 123 -17.98 26.47 4.90
CA GLY A 123 -19.29 27.12 4.80
C GLY A 123 -20.30 26.40 3.89
N ASN A 124 -19.87 25.42 3.09
CA ASN A 124 -20.78 24.59 2.30
C ASN A 124 -21.10 23.29 3.04
N GLY A 125 -22.39 22.95 3.11
CA GLY A 125 -22.87 21.70 3.69
C GLY A 125 -22.60 20.48 2.80
N SER A 126 -22.58 20.68 1.49
CA SER A 126 -22.48 19.61 0.49
C SER A 126 -21.04 19.22 0.17
N LYS A 127 -20.88 17.96 -0.26
CA LYS A 127 -19.63 17.43 -0.83
C LYS A 127 -19.73 17.56 -2.34
N THR A 128 -18.65 17.98 -2.99
CA THR A 128 -18.53 18.04 -4.45
C THR A 128 -17.62 16.90 -4.91
N PRO A 129 -18.08 16.02 -5.81
CA PRO A 129 -17.21 14.98 -6.37
C PRO A 129 -16.13 15.61 -7.24
N CYS A 130 -14.90 15.12 -7.09
CA CYS A 130 -13.76 15.49 -7.93
C CYS A 130 -13.59 14.42 -9.01
N LEU A 131 -13.83 14.79 -10.27
CA LEU A 131 -13.58 13.90 -11.40
C LEU A 131 -12.07 13.88 -11.69
N LEU A 132 -11.46 12.71 -11.52
CA LEU A 132 -10.05 12.50 -11.84
C LEU A 132 -9.91 12.12 -13.31
N THR A 133 -9.01 12.80 -14.02
CA THR A 133 -8.67 12.49 -15.42
C THR A 133 -7.44 11.58 -15.53
N THR A 134 -6.99 10.99 -14.43
CA THR A 134 -5.82 10.08 -14.40
C THR A 134 -6.16 8.76 -15.07
N GLY A 135 -5.38 8.39 -16.09
CA GLY A 135 -5.49 7.11 -16.78
C GLY A 135 -4.60 6.05 -16.15
N PHE A 136 -5.15 4.85 -15.94
CA PHE A 136 -4.41 3.67 -15.50
C PHE A 136 -4.53 2.57 -16.55
N GLU A 137 -3.50 1.74 -16.70
CA GLU A 137 -3.60 0.53 -17.50
C GLU A 137 -4.62 -0.43 -16.86
N GLN A 138 -5.38 -1.15 -17.70
CA GLN A 138 -6.37 -2.11 -17.21
C GLN A 138 -5.74 -3.13 -16.26
N ARG A 139 -4.50 -3.58 -16.52
CA ARG A 139 -3.79 -4.52 -15.67
C ARG A 139 -3.51 -3.97 -14.27
N THR A 140 -3.23 -2.67 -14.14
CA THR A 140 -3.08 -1.99 -12.84
C THR A 140 -4.40 -1.98 -12.08
N ILE A 141 -5.52 -1.74 -12.77
CA ILE A 141 -6.87 -1.79 -12.19
C ILE A 141 -7.20 -3.21 -11.73
N ASP A 142 -6.96 -4.21 -12.58
CA ASP A 142 -7.20 -5.63 -12.26
C ASP A 142 -6.38 -6.06 -11.04
N LEU A 143 -5.12 -5.63 -10.97
CA LEU A 143 -4.29 -5.81 -9.80
C LEU A 143 -4.91 -5.11 -8.59
N ALA A 144 -5.26 -3.83 -8.67
CA ALA A 144 -5.88 -3.06 -7.58
C ALA A 144 -7.16 -3.71 -7.03
N LEU A 145 -7.96 -4.34 -7.89
CA LEU A 145 -9.21 -5.02 -7.52
C LEU A 145 -9.01 -6.44 -6.95
N ARG A 146 -7.84 -7.05 -7.13
CA ARG A 146 -7.56 -8.41 -6.63
C ARG A 146 -7.73 -8.51 -5.11
N GLU A 147 -8.51 -9.46 -4.62
CA GLU A 147 -8.70 -9.60 -3.17
C GLU A 147 -7.38 -9.87 -2.42
N ILE A 148 -7.14 -9.12 -1.34
CA ILE A 148 -6.04 -9.38 -0.43
C ILE A 148 -6.57 -10.14 0.78
N LYS A 149 -6.05 -11.36 0.99
CA LYS A 149 -6.29 -12.08 2.24
C LYS A 149 -5.51 -11.40 3.35
N HIS A 150 -6.14 -11.09 4.47
CA HIS A 150 -5.50 -10.40 5.60
C HIS A 150 -4.24 -11.10 6.15
N GLN A 151 -4.12 -12.42 5.94
CA GLN A 151 -2.95 -13.23 6.32
C GLN A 151 -1.74 -12.99 5.41
N LEU A 152 -2.00 -12.54 4.18
CA LEU A 152 -1.01 -12.23 3.16
C LEU A 152 -0.64 -10.74 3.15
N LEU A 153 -1.09 -9.96 4.15
CA LEU A 153 -0.70 -8.57 4.27
C LEU A 153 0.73 -8.49 4.83
N PRO A 154 1.68 -7.89 4.09
CA PRO A 154 3.04 -7.69 4.57
C PRO A 154 3.10 -6.90 5.87
N ILE A 155 2.24 -5.88 5.97
CA ILE A 155 2.17 -4.98 7.11
C ILE A 155 0.70 -4.83 7.52
N ASN A 156 0.41 -5.10 8.80
CA ASN A 156 -0.92 -4.98 9.38
C ASN A 156 -0.92 -3.89 10.46
N ARG A 157 -2.05 -3.17 10.60
CA ARG A 157 -2.31 -2.18 11.65
C ARG A 157 -1.97 -2.66 13.07
N LYS A 158 -2.09 -3.96 13.36
CA LYS A 158 -1.67 -4.50 14.68
C LYS A 158 -0.18 -4.28 14.98
N HIS A 159 0.65 -4.18 13.95
CA HIS A 159 2.09 -4.09 14.07
C HIS A 159 2.64 -2.66 13.89
N ILE A 160 1.81 -1.73 13.41
CA ILE A 160 2.25 -0.37 13.08
C ILE A 160 1.31 0.71 13.62
N ASN A 161 1.90 1.84 14.04
CA ASN A 161 1.13 3.03 14.36
C ASN A 161 0.94 3.89 13.10
N LEU A 162 -0.19 3.68 12.41
CA LEU A 162 -0.55 4.45 11.20
C LEU A 162 -0.49 5.96 11.42
N GLY A 163 -0.88 6.45 12.60
CA GLY A 163 -0.83 7.88 12.91
C GLY A 163 0.60 8.44 12.84
N LYS A 164 1.55 7.78 13.51
CA LYS A 164 2.97 8.15 13.46
C LYS A 164 3.55 8.04 12.05
N ILE A 165 3.19 6.97 11.33
CA ILE A 165 3.64 6.76 9.94
C ILE A 165 3.17 7.90 9.05
N PHE A 166 1.89 8.28 9.08
CA PHE A 166 1.40 9.40 8.26
C PHE A 166 2.06 10.74 8.61
N CYS A 167 2.32 10.99 9.89
CA CYS A 167 3.03 12.21 10.32
C CYS A 167 4.46 12.29 9.76
N LYS A 168 5.13 11.15 9.56
CA LYS A 168 6.46 11.09 8.94
C LYS A 168 6.38 11.06 7.42
N TRP A 169 5.47 10.25 6.87
CA TRP A 169 5.24 10.08 5.43
C TRP A 169 4.97 11.40 4.73
N PHE A 170 4.04 12.23 5.20
CA PHE A 170 3.76 13.53 4.55
C PHE A 170 4.94 14.51 4.59
N LYS A 171 6.01 14.25 5.36
CA LYS A 171 7.24 15.07 5.34
C LYS A 171 8.27 14.56 4.34
N ILE A 172 8.18 13.29 3.93
CA ILE A 172 9.19 12.62 3.11
C ILE A 172 8.65 12.09 1.78
N ALA A 173 7.32 12.08 1.57
CA ALA A 173 6.64 11.46 0.43
C ALA A 173 7.25 11.87 -0.92
N GLU A 174 7.51 13.17 -1.11
CA GLU A 174 8.12 13.72 -2.33
C GLU A 174 9.46 13.05 -2.66
N ARG A 175 10.29 12.74 -1.66
CA ARG A 175 11.61 12.09 -1.85
C ARG A 175 11.48 10.66 -2.36
N TYR A 176 10.35 10.02 -2.09
CA TYR A 176 10.06 8.64 -2.47
C TYR A 176 9.05 8.55 -3.63
N MET A 177 8.77 9.67 -4.31
CA MET A 177 7.85 9.73 -5.44
C MET A 177 8.13 8.67 -6.53
N PRO A 178 9.40 8.41 -6.95
CA PRO A 178 9.65 7.35 -7.94
C PRO A 178 9.21 5.98 -7.46
N LEU A 179 9.43 5.66 -6.17
CA LEU A 179 9.00 4.40 -5.57
C LEU A 179 7.47 4.33 -5.51
N THR A 180 6.82 5.40 -5.06
CA THR A 180 5.35 5.51 -5.02
C THR A 180 4.72 5.26 -6.38
N ILE A 181 5.24 5.91 -7.43
CA ILE A 181 4.75 5.73 -8.80
C ILE A 181 4.97 4.29 -9.27
N THR A 182 6.13 3.68 -9.00
CA THR A 182 6.37 2.27 -9.36
C THR A 182 5.32 1.33 -8.74
N TYR A 183 4.92 1.55 -7.49
CA TYR A 183 3.89 0.73 -6.84
C TYR A 183 2.47 1.05 -7.33
N GLN A 184 2.14 2.32 -7.55
CA GLN A 184 0.80 2.73 -8.00
C GLN A 184 0.50 2.32 -9.45
N TYR A 185 1.51 2.34 -10.32
CA TYR A 185 1.39 2.01 -11.74
C TYR A 185 1.90 0.59 -12.06
N GLU A 186 2.00 -0.27 -11.06
CA GLU A 186 2.35 -1.67 -11.25
C GLU A 186 1.30 -2.38 -12.13
N THR A 187 1.75 -3.15 -13.12
CA THR A 187 0.90 -3.84 -14.11
C THR A 187 1.01 -5.37 -14.02
N GLY A 188 1.95 -5.87 -13.20
CA GLY A 188 2.28 -7.29 -13.11
C GLY A 188 2.88 -7.85 -14.39
N PHE A 189 3.22 -6.97 -15.34
CA PHE A 189 3.90 -7.30 -16.58
C PHE A 189 5.18 -6.52 -16.66
N ARG A 190 6.21 -7.15 -17.21
CA ARG A 190 7.51 -6.51 -17.41
C ARG A 190 7.95 -6.70 -18.84
N THR A 191 8.06 -5.59 -19.54
CA THR A 191 8.86 -5.51 -20.77
C THR A 191 10.34 -5.42 -20.41
N LEU A 192 11.20 -5.72 -21.38
CA LEU A 192 12.65 -5.60 -21.19
C LEU A 192 13.04 -4.15 -20.85
N HIS A 193 12.39 -3.18 -21.48
CA HIS A 193 12.59 -1.76 -21.19
C HIS A 193 12.27 -1.42 -19.72
N GLN A 194 11.11 -1.86 -19.22
CA GLN A 194 10.74 -1.65 -17.82
C GLN A 194 11.74 -2.34 -16.86
N ALA A 195 12.13 -3.57 -17.14
CA ALA A 195 13.09 -4.29 -16.29
C ALA A 195 14.46 -3.60 -16.23
N HIS A 196 14.95 -3.08 -17.36
CA HIS A 196 16.18 -2.29 -17.40
C HIS A 196 16.04 -0.98 -16.61
N THR A 197 14.93 -0.27 -16.78
CA THR A 197 14.63 0.98 -16.08
C THR A 197 14.57 0.77 -14.57
N ASP A 198 13.90 -0.29 -14.11
CA ASP A 198 13.80 -0.65 -12.70
C ASP A 198 15.20 -0.84 -12.09
N ILE A 199 16.10 -1.56 -12.76
CA ILE A 199 17.46 -1.78 -12.28
C ILE A 199 18.24 -0.47 -12.19
N ILE A 200 18.20 0.38 -13.23
CA ILE A 200 18.90 1.67 -13.22
C ILE A 200 18.36 2.57 -12.10
N LEU A 201 17.03 2.64 -11.97
CA LEU A 201 16.36 3.47 -10.98
C LEU A 201 16.72 3.04 -9.56
N PHE A 202 16.51 1.77 -9.23
CA PHE A 202 16.74 1.27 -7.88
C PHE A 202 18.23 1.19 -7.53
N ALA A 203 19.12 0.86 -8.47
CA ALA A 203 20.56 0.96 -8.24
C ALA A 203 20.98 2.40 -7.91
N THR A 204 20.44 3.39 -8.63
CA THR A 204 20.71 4.81 -8.35
C THR A 204 20.17 5.24 -6.98
N GLN A 205 18.99 4.75 -6.59
CA GLN A 205 18.43 4.98 -5.26
C GLN A 205 19.28 4.34 -4.15
N LEU A 206 19.84 3.14 -4.36
CA LEU A 206 20.80 2.54 -3.41
C LEU A 206 22.05 3.41 -3.26
N GLU A 207 22.59 3.98 -4.34
CA GLU A 207 23.73 4.91 -4.23
C GLU A 207 23.38 6.16 -3.42
N ALA A 208 22.16 6.69 -3.56
CA ALA A 208 21.69 7.81 -2.77
C ALA A 208 21.52 7.42 -1.29
N ILE A 209 20.94 6.26 -1.00
CA ILE A 209 20.83 5.71 0.36
C ILE A 209 22.21 5.57 0.98
N ASN A 210 23.18 5.00 0.25
CA ASN A 210 24.55 4.85 0.71
C ASN A 210 25.16 6.19 1.16
N LYS A 211 24.93 7.27 0.40
CA LYS A 211 25.39 8.61 0.80
C LYS A 211 24.69 9.07 2.08
N THR A 212 23.39 8.86 2.20
CA THR A 212 22.60 9.26 3.37
C THR A 212 23.05 8.55 4.66
N ILE A 213 23.45 7.27 4.57
CA ILE A 213 23.98 6.48 5.70
C ILE A 213 25.50 6.65 5.88
N GLY A 214 26.13 7.64 5.25
CA GLY A 214 27.56 7.94 5.39
C GLY A 214 28.50 6.86 4.82
N GLY A 215 28.11 6.17 3.76
CA GLY A 215 28.90 5.14 3.09
C GLY A 215 29.95 5.68 2.12
N SER A 216 30.99 4.88 1.89
CA SER A 216 32.04 5.20 0.91
C SER A 216 31.56 4.93 -0.53
N LYS A 217 32.27 5.48 -1.53
CA LYS A 217 31.96 5.21 -2.95
C LYS A 217 32.14 3.73 -3.33
N ASN A 218 33.04 3.03 -2.65
CA ASN A 218 33.36 1.63 -2.94
C ASN A 218 32.29 0.66 -2.43
N GLU A 219 31.47 1.09 -1.47
CA GLU A 219 30.42 0.28 -0.85
C GLU A 219 29.02 0.68 -1.31
N LYS A 220 28.93 1.46 -2.39
CA LYS A 220 27.70 2.16 -2.83
C LYS A 220 26.45 1.29 -3.01
N TYR A 221 26.62 -0.01 -3.21
CA TYR A 221 25.52 -0.99 -3.20
C TYR A 221 25.54 -1.87 -1.95
N MET A 222 26.70 -2.39 -1.56
CA MET A 222 26.80 -3.35 -0.46
C MET A 222 26.38 -2.78 0.89
N LYS A 223 26.71 -1.52 1.20
CA LYS A 223 26.37 -0.95 2.51
C LYS A 223 24.85 -0.83 2.71
N PRO A 224 24.07 -0.24 1.77
CA PRO A 224 22.61 -0.29 1.85
C PRO A 224 22.03 -1.71 1.91
N ILE A 225 22.59 -2.65 1.14
CA ILE A 225 22.13 -4.05 1.16
C ILE A 225 22.34 -4.65 2.55
N ASN A 226 23.53 -4.52 3.13
CA ASN A 226 23.84 -5.08 4.45
C ASN A 226 23.03 -4.44 5.58
N GLU A 227 22.63 -3.18 5.44
CA GLU A 227 21.87 -2.45 6.47
C GLU A 227 20.36 -2.69 6.38
N TYR A 228 19.81 -2.86 5.17
CA TYR A 228 18.36 -2.89 4.95
C TYR A 228 17.83 -4.22 4.39
N ALA A 229 18.68 -5.14 3.94
CA ALA A 229 18.23 -6.47 3.53
C ALA A 229 18.33 -7.47 4.68
N SER A 230 17.31 -8.32 4.82
CA SER A 230 17.35 -9.49 5.69
C SER A 230 18.42 -10.47 5.21
N LEU A 231 18.92 -11.31 6.13
CA LEU A 231 19.85 -12.38 5.78
C LEU A 231 19.29 -13.29 4.68
N PHE A 232 17.98 -13.58 4.73
CA PHE A 232 17.27 -14.34 3.71
C PHE A 232 17.38 -13.67 2.32
N LEU A 233 17.08 -12.38 2.24
CA LEU A 233 17.17 -11.63 0.97
C LEU A 233 18.61 -11.58 0.44
N ILE A 234 19.60 -11.38 1.31
CA ILE A 234 21.02 -11.41 0.91
C ILE A 234 21.38 -12.76 0.31
N GLN A 235 21.00 -13.87 0.96
CA GLN A 235 21.27 -15.23 0.48
C GLN A 235 20.60 -15.50 -0.87
N GLU A 236 19.36 -15.07 -1.07
CA GLU A 236 18.66 -15.21 -2.36
C GLU A 236 19.38 -14.46 -3.49
N ILE A 237 19.88 -13.25 -3.22
CA ILE A 237 20.64 -12.46 -4.19
C ILE A 237 21.99 -13.12 -4.50
N GLU A 238 22.71 -13.61 -3.47
CA GLU A 238 23.96 -14.33 -3.67
C GLU A 238 23.78 -15.59 -4.49
N MET A 239 22.79 -16.42 -4.15
CA MET A 239 22.48 -17.65 -4.88
C MET A 239 22.06 -17.36 -6.31
N PHE A 240 21.39 -16.23 -6.56
CA PHE A 240 21.06 -15.79 -7.90
C PHE A 240 22.32 -15.47 -8.71
N PHE A 241 23.22 -14.61 -8.21
CA PHE A 241 24.41 -14.19 -8.97
C PHE A 241 25.47 -15.30 -9.11
N LYS A 242 25.58 -16.22 -8.13
CA LYS A 242 26.47 -17.39 -8.18
C LYS A 242 26.26 -18.28 -9.42
N LYS A 243 25.08 -18.22 -10.04
CA LYS A 243 24.77 -18.95 -11.30
C LYS A 243 25.57 -18.43 -12.50
N PHE A 244 26.01 -17.17 -12.44
CA PHE A 244 26.63 -16.49 -13.56
C PHE A 244 28.12 -16.24 -13.33
N ASN A 245 28.55 -15.95 -12.09
CA ASN A 245 29.94 -15.70 -11.74
C ASN A 245 30.17 -15.76 -10.21
N ASN A 246 31.43 -15.57 -9.80
CA ASN A 246 31.85 -15.54 -8.38
C ASN A 246 32.11 -14.11 -7.85
N LYS A 247 31.62 -13.07 -8.54
CA LYS A 247 31.79 -11.67 -8.10
C LYS A 247 30.84 -11.37 -6.93
N SER A 248 31.16 -10.34 -6.15
CA SER A 248 30.29 -9.88 -5.06
C SER A 248 28.95 -9.32 -5.60
N ILE A 249 27.92 -9.24 -4.75
CA ILE A 249 26.62 -8.66 -5.12
C ILE A 249 26.81 -7.22 -5.65
N GLY A 250 27.61 -6.42 -4.93
CA GLY A 250 27.88 -5.03 -5.30
C GLY A 250 28.58 -4.90 -6.66
N GLU A 251 29.55 -5.76 -6.96
CA GLU A 251 30.21 -5.78 -8.27
C GLU A 251 29.27 -6.17 -9.40
N ASN A 252 28.40 -7.15 -9.18
CA ASN A 252 27.40 -7.57 -10.16
C ASN A 252 26.40 -6.45 -10.47
N ILE A 253 25.88 -5.77 -9.43
CA ILE A 253 24.98 -4.61 -9.61
C ILE A 253 25.72 -3.48 -10.33
N ALA A 254 26.97 -3.18 -9.95
CA ALA A 254 27.79 -2.15 -10.60
C ALA A 254 27.99 -2.43 -12.08
N THR A 255 28.35 -3.68 -12.41
CA THR A 255 28.59 -4.15 -13.76
C THR A 255 27.32 -4.00 -14.57
N LEU A 256 26.21 -4.57 -14.09
CA LEU A 256 24.95 -4.57 -14.80
C LEU A 256 24.40 -3.15 -15.03
N ARG A 257 24.38 -2.30 -13.99
CA ARG A 257 23.95 -0.91 -14.13
C ARG A 257 24.78 -0.15 -15.17
N ASN A 258 26.10 -0.38 -15.21
CA ASN A 258 26.98 0.26 -16.17
C ASN A 258 26.77 -0.27 -17.60
N GLU A 259 26.52 -1.56 -17.76
CA GLU A 259 26.19 -2.16 -19.06
C GLU A 259 24.86 -1.60 -19.59
N LEU A 260 23.85 -1.45 -18.74
CA LEU A 260 22.54 -0.91 -19.12
C LEU A 260 22.59 0.59 -19.45
N ALA A 261 23.37 1.37 -18.70
CA ALA A 261 23.42 2.83 -18.85
C ALA A 261 24.37 3.32 -19.95
N HIS A 262 25.33 2.50 -20.41
CA HIS A 262 26.37 2.91 -21.35
C HIS A 262 26.45 1.95 -22.55
N VAL A 263 26.16 2.47 -23.74
CA VAL A 263 26.10 1.67 -24.99
C VAL A 263 27.44 0.97 -25.27
N ASP A 264 28.56 1.69 -25.18
CA ASP A 264 29.90 1.19 -25.55
C ASP A 264 30.52 0.21 -24.54
N ARG A 265 29.87 -0.04 -23.40
CA ARG A 265 30.37 -0.99 -22.41
C ARG A 265 30.20 -2.43 -22.91
N LYS A 266 31.25 -3.23 -22.73
CA LYS A 266 31.22 -4.69 -22.92
C LYS A 266 30.08 -5.29 -22.09
N LYS A 267 29.26 -6.12 -22.73
CA LYS A 267 28.04 -6.73 -22.18
C LYS A 267 28.35 -8.10 -21.58
N GLU A 268 28.94 -8.15 -20.38
CA GLU A 268 29.27 -9.41 -19.71
C GLU A 268 28.01 -10.08 -19.16
N LEU A 269 27.22 -9.35 -18.38
CA LEU A 269 26.00 -9.87 -17.77
C LEU A 269 24.82 -9.79 -18.74
N MET A 270 24.73 -8.72 -19.54
CA MET A 270 23.59 -8.54 -20.41
C MET A 270 23.43 -9.63 -21.49
N ASN A 271 24.53 -10.27 -21.89
CA ASN A 271 24.52 -11.34 -22.89
C ASN A 271 24.03 -12.70 -22.34
N ILE A 272 23.99 -12.86 -21.02
CA ILE A 272 23.65 -14.14 -20.37
C ILE A 272 22.35 -14.07 -19.55
N LEU A 273 21.92 -12.88 -19.15
CA LEU A 273 20.69 -12.67 -18.37
C LEU A 273 19.45 -12.68 -19.27
N THR A 274 18.41 -13.38 -18.81
CA THR A 274 17.08 -13.35 -19.43
C THR A 274 16.24 -12.18 -18.92
N ILE A 275 15.09 -11.92 -19.56
CA ILE A 275 14.13 -10.94 -19.04
C ILE A 275 13.68 -11.25 -17.61
N GLY A 276 13.45 -12.53 -17.29
CA GLY A 276 13.06 -12.96 -15.94
C GLY A 276 14.15 -12.68 -14.91
N ASP A 277 15.42 -12.76 -15.31
CA ASP A 277 16.56 -12.44 -14.47
C ASP A 277 16.61 -10.94 -14.16
N TYR A 278 16.42 -10.07 -15.15
CA TYR A 278 16.34 -8.63 -14.91
C TYR A 278 15.19 -8.25 -13.98
N VAL A 279 14.01 -8.87 -14.18
CA VAL A 279 12.84 -8.64 -13.31
C VAL A 279 13.15 -9.03 -11.87
N LYS A 280 13.81 -10.18 -11.65
CA LYS A 280 14.21 -10.60 -10.30
C LYS A 280 15.20 -9.64 -9.66
N ILE A 281 16.24 -9.21 -10.39
CA ILE A 281 17.20 -8.23 -9.89
C ILE A 281 16.48 -6.92 -9.55
N GLY A 282 15.63 -6.41 -10.44
CA GLY A 282 14.83 -5.21 -10.20
C GLY A 282 13.97 -5.33 -8.94
N ASN A 283 13.30 -6.46 -8.74
CA ASN A 283 12.50 -6.72 -7.54
C ASN A 283 13.34 -6.79 -6.26
N TYR A 284 14.53 -7.38 -6.29
CA TYR A 284 15.44 -7.36 -5.15
C TYR A 284 15.85 -5.93 -4.78
N LEU A 285 16.29 -5.14 -5.77
CA LEU A 285 16.71 -3.75 -5.52
C LEU A 285 15.53 -2.90 -5.03
N LYS A 286 14.34 -3.03 -5.65
CA LYS A 286 13.10 -2.38 -5.22
C LYS A 286 12.79 -2.70 -3.76
N THR A 287 12.88 -3.98 -3.39
CA THR A 287 12.58 -4.44 -2.02
C THR A 287 13.54 -3.83 -0.99
N ILE A 288 14.81 -3.67 -1.32
CA ILE A 288 15.81 -3.06 -0.42
C ILE A 288 15.55 -1.55 -0.27
N VAL A 289 15.25 -0.85 -1.37
CA VAL A 289 14.86 0.57 -1.32
C VAL A 289 13.57 0.75 -0.52
N THR A 290 12.58 -0.11 -0.71
CA THR A 290 11.36 -0.10 0.10
C THR A 290 11.68 -0.35 1.57
N SER A 291 12.61 -1.26 1.90
CA SER A 291 13.01 -1.54 3.28
C SER A 291 13.67 -0.33 3.95
N TYR A 292 14.49 0.42 3.20
CA TYR A 292 15.00 1.72 3.66
C TYR A 292 13.86 2.70 3.97
N LEU A 293 12.88 2.85 3.07
CA LEU A 293 11.71 3.70 3.33
C LEU A 293 10.94 3.23 4.57
N LEU A 294 10.67 1.93 4.72
CA LEU A 294 9.93 1.41 5.87
C LEU A 294 10.67 1.66 7.19
N SER A 295 12.00 1.51 7.18
CA SER A 295 12.86 1.89 8.31
C SER A 295 12.79 3.39 8.60
N ASP A 296 12.83 4.22 7.55
CA ASP A 296 12.61 5.65 7.65
C ASP A 296 11.15 5.99 8.00
N LEU A 297 10.18 5.07 7.97
CA LEU A 297 8.86 5.31 8.57
C LEU A 297 8.79 4.90 10.05
N GLY A 298 9.88 4.36 10.58
CA GLY A 298 9.98 3.86 11.96
C GLY A 298 9.34 2.49 12.16
N ILE A 299 9.22 1.69 11.10
CA ILE A 299 8.68 0.34 11.17
C ILE A 299 9.76 -0.60 11.70
N ASN A 300 9.38 -1.50 12.60
CA ASN A 300 10.31 -2.43 13.24
C ASN A 300 10.93 -3.39 12.20
N ASN A 301 12.24 -3.64 12.32
CA ASN A 301 12.98 -4.51 11.41
C ASN A 301 12.34 -5.89 11.22
N ILE A 302 11.81 -6.52 12.27
CA ILE A 302 11.13 -7.84 12.18
C ILE A 302 9.94 -7.80 11.21
N ILE A 303 9.23 -6.67 11.15
CA ILE A 303 8.11 -6.48 10.22
C ILE A 303 8.64 -6.25 8.80
N ILE A 304 9.73 -5.51 8.66
CA ILE A 304 10.40 -5.26 7.38
C ILE A 304 10.92 -6.58 6.78
N GLU A 305 11.54 -7.44 7.57
CA GLU A 305 12.02 -8.75 7.10
C GLU A 305 10.86 -9.64 6.60
N LYS A 306 9.70 -9.61 7.28
CA LYS A 306 8.48 -10.30 6.81
C LYS A 306 7.98 -9.72 5.49
N TYR A 307 8.02 -8.39 5.35
CA TYR A 307 7.67 -7.71 4.11
C TYR A 307 8.56 -8.19 2.96
N GLN A 308 9.87 -8.26 3.18
CA GLN A 308 10.82 -8.75 2.17
C GLN A 308 10.54 -10.19 1.77
N ALA A 309 10.37 -11.09 2.73
CA ALA A 309 10.13 -12.50 2.48
C ALA A 309 8.87 -12.74 1.64
N GLN A 310 7.80 -11.98 1.88
CA GLN A 310 6.57 -12.07 1.08
C GLN A 310 6.74 -11.48 -0.32
N THR A 311 7.38 -10.32 -0.43
CA THR A 311 7.49 -9.57 -1.70
C THR A 311 8.36 -10.28 -2.74
N ILE A 312 9.33 -11.10 -2.32
CA ILE A 312 10.23 -11.80 -3.25
C ILE A 312 9.78 -13.21 -3.63
N GLN A 313 8.78 -13.76 -2.93
CA GLN A 313 8.20 -15.08 -3.23
C GLN A 313 7.03 -15.00 -4.22
N GLU A 314 6.47 -13.80 -4.43
CA GLU A 314 5.42 -13.50 -5.42
C GLU A 314 6.00 -13.24 -6.83
#